data_AF-A0A7Y4CNB8-F1
#
_entry.id   AF-A0A7Y4CNB8-F1
#
_cell.length_a   1.000
_cell.length_b   1.000
_cell.length_c   1.000
_cell.angle_alpha   90.00
_cell.angle_beta   90.00
_cell.angle_gamma   90.00
#
_symmetry.space_group_name_H-M   'P 1'
#
loop_
_entity.id
_entity.type
_entity.pdbx_description
1 polymer ?
#
loop_
_entity_poly.entity_id
_entity_poly.type
_entity_poly.pdbx_seq_one_letter_code
_entity_poly.pdbx_strand_id
1 'polypeptide(L)'
;MCLFLMLLSGCTTTEVITEYQDRLVLPPAVYLTSCTQPFTSPPKTYGEAVERDPVWLEAWRNCADQIEHLRSFYGYESAITNMGE
;
A
#
# COMPACT_ATOMS: atom_id res chain seq x y z
N MET A 1 -36.68 36.04 -47.11
CA MET A 1 -36.88 34.59 -46.91
C MET A 1 -35.53 33.96 -46.66
N CYS A 2 -35.47 33.14 -45.61
CA CYS A 2 -34.44 32.15 -45.29
C CYS A 2 -33.01 32.65 -44.99
N LEU A 3 -32.91 33.27 -43.81
CA LEU A 3 -31.71 33.43 -42.98
C LEU A 3 -31.31 32.12 -42.26
N PHE A 4 -31.56 30.97 -42.90
CA PHE A 4 -31.38 29.64 -42.31
C PHE A 4 -30.40 28.85 -43.16
N LEU A 5 -29.46 28.15 -42.49
CA LEU A 5 -28.56 27.10 -42.99
C LEU A 5 -27.05 27.42 -43.09
N MET A 6 -26.56 28.51 -42.50
CA MET A 6 -25.11 28.64 -42.17
C MET A 6 -24.76 28.02 -40.79
N LEU A 7 -25.46 26.95 -40.38
CA LEU A 7 -25.32 26.33 -39.04
C LEU A 7 -24.89 24.85 -39.11
N LEU A 8 -24.09 24.48 -40.12
CA LEU A 8 -23.47 23.15 -40.21
C LEU A 8 -21.97 23.17 -39.94
N SER A 9 -21.47 24.14 -39.16
CA SER A 9 -20.20 23.95 -38.45
C SER A 9 -20.48 23.06 -37.24
N GLY A 10 -20.71 21.78 -37.49
CA GLY A 10 -20.81 20.77 -36.44
C GLY A 10 -19.56 20.85 -35.58
N CYS A 11 -19.73 20.95 -34.26
CA CYS A 11 -18.65 20.76 -33.31
C CYS A 11 -17.95 19.46 -33.67
N THR A 12 -16.70 19.54 -34.14
CA THR A 12 -15.83 18.38 -34.19
C THR A 12 -15.56 18.02 -32.74
N THR A 13 -16.38 17.13 -32.18
CA THR A 13 -16.12 16.50 -30.90
C THR A 13 -14.83 15.70 -31.10
N THR A 14 -13.69 16.31 -30.80
CA THR A 14 -12.44 15.59 -30.70
C THR A 14 -12.65 14.58 -29.59
N GLU A 15 -12.77 13.30 -29.95
CA GLU A 15 -12.80 12.23 -28.97
C GLU A 15 -11.49 12.30 -28.19
N VAL A 16 -11.58 12.73 -26.93
CA VAL A 16 -10.44 12.67 -26.02
C VAL A 16 -10.28 11.20 -25.67
N ILE A 17 -9.43 10.51 -26.43
CA ILE A 17 -8.99 9.16 -26.09
C ILE A 17 -8.13 9.30 -24.84
N THR A 18 -8.72 9.10 -23.68
CA THR A 18 -7.97 8.95 -22.43
C THR A 18 -7.35 7.56 -22.44
N GLU A 19 -6.05 7.48 -22.71
CA GLU A 19 -5.29 6.26 -22.49
C GLU A 19 -5.20 6.03 -20.98
N TYR A 20 -5.75 4.91 -20.51
CA TYR A 20 -5.58 4.49 -19.13
C TYR A 20 -4.12 4.04 -18.96
N GLN A 21 -3.32 4.87 -18.29
CA GLN A 21 -1.99 4.46 -17.87
C GLN A 21 -2.13 3.77 -16.51
N ASP A 22 -1.97 2.45 -16.47
CA ASP A 22 -1.90 1.70 -15.22
C ASP A 22 -0.66 2.16 -14.45
N ARG A 23 -0.84 3.13 -13.56
CA ARG A 23 0.20 3.48 -12.59
C ARG A 23 0.14 2.44 -11.49
N LEU A 24 1.19 1.63 -11.42
CA LEU A 24 1.45 0.78 -10.26
C LEU A 24 1.59 1.69 -9.03
N VAL A 25 0.52 1.86 -8.26
CA VAL A 25 0.56 2.60 -7.01
C VAL A 25 1.30 1.72 -6.02
N LEU A 26 2.55 2.07 -5.74
CA LEU A 26 3.41 1.38 -4.78
C LEU A 26 3.28 2.04 -3.40
N PRO A 27 3.29 1.26 -2.32
CA PRO A 27 3.33 1.80 -0.98
C PRO A 27 4.65 2.55 -0.74
N PRO A 28 4.72 3.41 0.28
CA PRO A 28 5.96 4.02 0.71
C PRO A 28 7.09 2.99 0.86
N ALA A 29 8.27 3.29 0.32
CA ALA A 29 9.41 2.36 0.32
C ALA A 29 9.80 1.88 1.72
N VAL A 30 9.52 2.68 2.75
CA VAL A 30 9.73 2.35 4.17
C VAL A 30 8.94 1.13 4.61
N TYR A 31 7.79 0.82 4.00
CA TYR A 31 7.00 -0.37 4.32
C TYR A 31 7.44 -1.59 3.52
N LEU A 32 8.25 -1.42 2.48
CA LEU A 32 8.76 -2.50 1.63
C LEU A 32 10.15 -2.98 2.07
N THR A 33 10.70 -2.42 3.15
CA THR A 33 11.95 -2.91 3.73
C THR A 33 11.72 -4.21 4.49
N SER A 34 12.67 -5.13 4.44
CA SER A 34 12.60 -6.35 5.26
C SER A 34 12.62 -6.02 6.75
N CYS A 35 11.82 -6.74 7.53
CA CYS A 35 11.84 -6.61 8.98
C CYS A 35 13.24 -6.89 9.53
N THR A 36 13.69 -6.02 10.44
CA THR A 36 15.02 -6.15 11.03
C THR A 36 14.98 -7.15 12.18
N GLN A 37 15.85 -8.17 12.11
CA GLN A 37 16.06 -9.09 13.22
C GLN A 37 17.26 -8.60 14.05
N PRO A 38 17.05 -8.17 15.31
CA PRO A 38 18.11 -7.54 16.11
C PRO A 38 19.21 -8.52 16.53
N PHE A 39 18.87 -9.80 16.71
CA PHE A 39 19.83 -10.83 17.12
C PHE A 39 19.70 -12.08 16.26
N THR A 40 20.82 -12.55 15.69
CA THR A 40 20.86 -13.75 14.85
C THR A 40 21.17 -15.03 15.62
N SER A 41 21.71 -14.90 16.83
CA SER A 41 22.05 -16.04 17.70
C SER A 41 21.25 -16.00 18.99
N PRO A 42 20.97 -17.17 19.59
CA PRO A 42 20.34 -17.23 20.91
C PRO A 42 21.25 -16.60 21.98
N PRO A 43 20.66 -16.07 23.07
CA PRO A 43 21.42 -15.60 24.22
C PRO A 43 22.16 -16.78 24.89
N LYS A 44 23.38 -16.52 25.39
CA LYS A 44 24.19 -17.53 26.09
C LYS A 44 23.86 -17.63 27.57
N THR A 45 23.25 -16.59 28.14
CA THR A 45 22.88 -16.53 29.55
C THR A 45 21.46 -16.02 29.73
N TYR A 46 20.88 -16.30 30.90
CA TYR A 46 19.56 -15.76 31.25
C TYR A 46 19.56 -14.23 31.35
N GLY A 47 20.60 -13.63 31.94
CA GLY A 47 20.71 -12.17 32.05
C GLY A 47 20.71 -11.49 30.68
N GLU A 48 21.48 -12.03 29.73
CA GLU A 48 21.47 -11.57 28.35
C GLU A 48 20.10 -11.75 27.68
N ALA A 49 19.38 -12.84 27.96
CA ALA A 49 18.02 -13.02 27.44
C ALA A 49 17.06 -11.93 27.93
N VAL A 50 17.11 -11.61 29.23
CA VAL A 50 16.28 -10.55 29.84
C VAL A 50 16.59 -9.18 29.25
N GLU A 51 17.87 -8.87 29.01
CA GLU A 51 18.27 -7.60 28.38
C GLU A 51 17.83 -7.51 26.91
N ARG A 52 17.81 -8.63 26.19
CA ARG A 52 17.41 -8.69 24.77
C ARG A 52 15.90 -8.67 24.55
N ASP A 53 15.11 -9.12 25.53
CA ASP A 53 13.65 -9.23 25.45
C ASP A 53 12.94 -7.94 24.99
N PRO A 54 13.19 -6.76 25.58
CA PRO A 54 12.54 -5.52 25.15
C PRO A 54 12.91 -5.12 23.71
N VAL A 55 14.18 -5.33 23.31
CA VAL A 55 14.66 -5.04 21.96
C VAL A 55 13.98 -5.95 20.93
N TRP A 56 13.78 -7.22 21.29
CA TRP A 56 13.09 -8.19 20.44
C TRP A 56 11.62 -7.80 20.26
N LEU A 57 10.94 -7.44 21.36
CA LEU A 57 9.55 -7.01 21.35
C LEU A 57 9.35 -5.75 20.49
N GLU A 58 10.24 -4.77 20.62
CA GLU A 58 10.18 -3.54 19.82
C GLU A 58 10.37 -3.82 18.33
N ALA A 59 11.38 -4.62 17.96
CA ALA A 59 11.61 -4.98 16.57
C ALA A 59 10.40 -5.71 15.95
N TRP A 60 9.75 -6.58 16.72
CA TRP A 60 8.54 -7.29 16.30
C TRP A 60 7.35 -6.35 16.13
N ARG A 61 7.14 -5.42 17.06
CA ARG A 61 6.08 -4.41 16.94
C ARG A 61 6.26 -3.56 15.69
N ASN A 62 7.47 -3.07 15.45
CA ASN A 62 7.78 -2.25 14.28
C ASN A 62 7.54 -3.03 12.97
N CYS A 63 7.89 -4.31 12.94
CA CYS A 63 7.61 -5.19 11.80
C CYS A 63 6.09 -5.38 11.57
N ALA A 64 5.34 -5.60 12.65
CA ALA A 64 3.88 -5.75 12.58
C ALA A 64 3.21 -4.48 12.04
N ASP A 65 3.59 -3.29 12.54
CA ASP A 65 3.08 -2.01 12.05
C ASP A 65 3.33 -1.80 10.55
N GLN A 66 4.50 -2.19 10.04
CA GLN A 66 4.79 -2.12 8.60
C GLN A 66 3.84 -3.01 7.80
N ILE A 67 3.55 -4.22 8.28
CA ILE A 67 2.62 -5.15 7.62
C ILE A 67 1.19 -4.58 7.63
N GLU A 68 0.75 -3.97 8.74
CA GLU A 68 -0.56 -3.31 8.80
C GLU A 68 -0.66 -2.13 7.83
N HIS A 69 0.39 -1.30 7.73
CA HIS A 69 0.43 -0.23 6.74
C HIS A 69 0.36 -0.74 5.30
N LEU A 70 1.02 -1.85 4.98
CA LEU A 70 0.90 -2.50 3.67
C LEU A 70 -0.52 -3.02 3.44
N ARG A 71 -1.13 -3.67 4.44
CA ARG A 71 -2.51 -4.18 4.35
C ARG A 71 -3.49 -3.06 4.07
N SER A 72 -3.35 -1.95 4.79
CA SER A 72 -4.21 -0.78 4.61
C SER A 72 -4.02 -0.12 3.25
N PHE A 73 -2.77 0.00 2.78
CA PHE A 73 -2.47 0.53 1.46
C PHE A 73 -3.13 -0.28 0.34
N TYR A 74 -3.12 -1.61 0.45
CA TYR A 74 -3.74 -2.50 -0.55
C TYR A 74 -5.24 -2.78 -0.30
N GLY A 75 -5.83 -2.22 0.75
CA GLY A 75 -7.25 -2.40 1.08
C GLY A 75 -7.64 -3.79 1.60
N TYR A 76 -6.68 -4.55 2.14
CA TYR A 76 -6.91 -5.90 2.65
C TYR A 76 -7.71 -5.95 3.97
N GLU A 77 -7.96 -4.82 4.66
CA GLU A 77 -8.82 -4.78 5.85
C GLU A 77 -10.25 -5.32 5.58
N SER A 78 -10.75 -5.19 4.35
CA SER A 78 -12.10 -5.65 3.97
C SER A 78 -12.20 -7.16 3.70
N ALA A 79 -11.08 -7.88 3.61
CA ALA A 79 -11.05 -9.30 3.25
C ALA A 79 -11.27 -10.25 4.44
N ILE A 80 -11.11 -9.75 5.68
CA ILE A 80 -11.23 -10.59 6.89
C ILE A 80 -12.70 -10.73 7.34
N THR A 81 -13.57 -9.79 6.99
CA THR A 81 -14.99 -9.81 7.39
C THR A 81 -15.85 -10.84 6.68
N ASN A 82 -15.36 -11.49 5.61
CA ASN A 82 -16.15 -12.42 4.78
C ASN A 82 -15.69 -13.90 4.85
N MET A 83 -14.82 -14.30 5.78
CA MET A 83 -14.42 -15.70 5.97
C MET A 83 -15.06 -16.34 7.21
N GLY A 84 -16.32 -16.00 7.47
CA GLY A 84 -17.05 -16.44 8.66
C GLY A 84 -18.55 -16.47 8.46
N GLU A 85 -19.03 -17.07 7.37
CA GLU A 85 -20.38 -17.66 7.25
C GLU A 85 -20.31 -19.01 6.52
#